data_AF-A0A1D7TSQ8-F1
#
_entry.id   AF-A0A1D7TSQ8-F1
#
_cell.length_a   1.000
_cell.length_b   1.000
_cell.length_c   1.000
_cell.angle_alpha   90.00
_cell.angle_beta   90.00
_cell.angle_gamma   90.00
#
_symmetry.space_group_name_H-M   'P 1'
#
loop_
_entity.id
_entity.type
_entity.pdbx_description
1 polymer ?
#
loop_
_entity_poly.entity_id
_entity_poly.type
_entity_poly.pdbx_seq_one_letter_code
_entity_poly.pdbx_strand_id
1 'polypeptide(L)'
;MTKFREPIKGKDPDFKIMPSRTENFWIDRFEQIKSINPNFEMTTDDENMCKSSIINLKCKTCGFSENLRLQSLWINKDRQCKGCKIQNDRLKFKEIQANNPNFEMTADDYVLENSTKINIKCKTCGNTNQIKFNSLLLTPNRKCIYCEKN
;
A
#
# COMPACT_ATOMS: atom_id res chain seq x y z
N MET A 1 -37.70 16.84 41.36
CA MET A 1 -38.22 15.54 40.87
C MET A 1 -37.25 14.99 39.83
N THR A 2 -36.34 14.13 40.27
CA THR A 2 -35.36 13.43 39.43
C THR A 2 -36.03 12.21 38.78
N LYS A 3 -36.11 12.19 37.44
CA LYS A 3 -36.60 11.02 36.70
C LYS A 3 -35.54 9.93 36.77
N PHE A 4 -35.76 8.91 37.61
CA PHE A 4 -35.03 7.65 37.55
C PHE A 4 -35.30 7.02 36.18
N ARG A 5 -34.25 6.76 35.39
CA ARG A 5 -34.36 5.89 34.21
C ARG A 5 -34.29 4.45 34.70
N GLU A 6 -35.29 3.65 34.34
CA GLU A 6 -35.32 2.23 34.63
C GLU A 6 -34.11 1.51 33.99
N PRO A 7 -33.59 0.43 34.62
CA PRO A 7 -32.59 -0.41 33.99
C PRO A 7 -33.18 -1.04 32.73
N ILE A 8 -32.44 -0.97 31.62
CA ILE A 8 -32.81 -1.64 30.38
C ILE A 8 -32.89 -3.14 30.67
N LYS A 9 -34.11 -3.68 30.73
CA LYS A 9 -34.35 -5.12 30.83
C LYS A 9 -33.71 -5.80 29.62
N GLY A 10 -32.70 -6.62 29.88
CA GLY A 10 -32.04 -7.45 28.88
C GLY A 10 -33.06 -8.28 28.12
N LYS A 11 -33.22 -7.96 26.83
CA LYS A 11 -33.89 -8.79 25.84
C LYS A 11 -32.86 -9.18 24.80
N ASP A 12 -32.27 -10.35 24.99
CA ASP A 12 -32.25 -11.42 23.99
C ASP A 12 -31.48 -12.62 24.57
N PRO A 13 -32.12 -13.79 24.76
CA PRO A 13 -31.40 -15.04 25.03
C PRO A 13 -30.54 -15.48 23.84
N ASP A 14 -30.82 -14.93 22.65
CA ASP A 14 -30.05 -15.13 21.43
C ASP A 14 -28.95 -14.08 21.29
N PHE A 15 -28.18 -13.85 22.35
CA PHE A 15 -26.75 -13.68 22.11
C PHE A 15 -26.33 -14.97 21.42
N LYS A 16 -26.39 -14.98 20.08
CA LYS A 16 -25.66 -15.92 19.26
C LYS A 16 -24.26 -15.86 19.83
N ILE A 17 -23.92 -16.85 20.64
CA ILE A 17 -22.56 -17.11 21.06
C ILE A 17 -21.84 -17.10 19.73
N MET A 18 -21.10 -16.01 19.46
CA MET A 18 -20.18 -15.96 18.33
C MET A 18 -19.46 -17.29 18.44
N PRO A 19 -19.56 -18.18 17.42
CA PRO A 19 -19.13 -19.55 17.55
C PRO A 19 -17.79 -19.52 18.25
N SER A 20 -17.74 -20.14 19.43
CA SER A 20 -16.59 -20.09 20.33
C SER A 20 -15.37 -20.15 19.44
N ARG A 21 -14.49 -19.13 19.51
CA ARG A 21 -13.25 -19.11 18.75
C ARG A 21 -12.65 -20.49 18.93
N THR A 22 -12.77 -21.34 17.92
CA THR A 22 -12.16 -22.65 17.91
C THR A 22 -10.67 -22.37 18.13
N GLU A 23 -9.97 -23.23 18.89
CA GLU A 23 -8.55 -23.04 19.19
C GLU A 23 -7.73 -22.73 17.91
N ASN A 24 -8.25 -23.14 16.74
CA ASN A 24 -7.63 -22.97 15.43
C ASN A 24 -8.16 -21.81 14.57
N PHE A 25 -9.07 -20.94 15.04
CA PHE A 25 -9.66 -19.88 14.20
C PHE A 25 -8.60 -19.04 13.47
N TRP A 26 -7.55 -18.60 14.18
CA TRP A 26 -6.51 -17.77 13.59
C TRP A 26 -5.55 -18.54 12.68
N ILE A 27 -5.36 -19.83 12.96
CA ILE A 27 -4.59 -20.74 12.11
C ILE A 27 -5.32 -20.93 10.77
N ASP A 28 -6.61 -21.24 10.80
CA ASP A 28 -7.44 -21.39 9.59
C ASP A 28 -7.45 -20.11 8.75
N ARG A 29 -7.49 -18.94 9.41
CA ARG A 29 -7.42 -17.64 8.74
C ARG A 29 -6.07 -17.37 8.11
N PHE A 30 -4.98 -17.77 8.77
CA PHE A 30 -3.64 -17.64 8.22
C PHE A 30 -3.46 -18.49 6.96
N GLU A 31 -3.93 -19.73 6.96
CA GLU A 31 -3.89 -20.61 5.79
C GLU A 31 -4.75 -20.07 4.63
N GLN A 32 -5.91 -19.48 4.92
CA GLN A 32 -6.71 -18.77 3.91
C GLN A 32 -5.97 -17.57 3.31
N ILE A 33 -5.25 -16.80 4.13
CA ILE A 33 -4.47 -15.66 3.63
C ILE A 33 -3.31 -16.14 2.74
N LYS A 34 -2.62 -17.23 3.11
CA LYS A 34 -1.58 -17.85 2.29
C LYS A 34 -2.10 -18.27 0.93
N SER A 35 -3.26 -18.94 0.87
CA SER A 35 -3.82 -19.45 -0.38
C SER A 35 -4.23 -18.33 -1.36
N ILE A 36 -4.70 -17.19 -0.84
CA ILE A 36 -5.03 -16.00 -1.65
C ILE A 36 -3.77 -15.29 -2.16
N ASN A 37 -2.63 -15.44 -1.47
CA ASN A 37 -1.39 -14.73 -1.77
C ASN A 37 -0.22 -15.69 -2.12
N PRO A 38 -0.35 -16.51 -3.18
CA PRO A 38 0.64 -17.55 -3.50
C PRO A 38 2.03 -16.99 -3.85
N ASN A 39 2.09 -15.73 -4.26
CA ASN A 39 3.32 -15.01 -4.61
C ASN A 39 4.16 -14.60 -3.38
N PHE A 40 3.65 -14.87 -2.18
CA PHE A 40 4.37 -14.62 -0.94
C PHE A 40 4.66 -15.92 -0.21
N GLU A 41 5.81 -15.95 0.43
CA GLU A 41 6.14 -16.85 1.51
C GLU A 41 5.73 -16.17 2.82
N MET A 42 4.94 -16.85 3.64
CA MET A 42 4.46 -16.34 4.91
C MET A 42 4.85 -17.29 6.03
N THR A 43 5.58 -16.77 7.01
CA THR A 43 6.03 -17.53 8.18
C THR A 43 5.68 -16.80 9.48
N THR A 44 5.58 -17.55 10.56
CA THR A 44 5.34 -17.05 11.92
C THR A 44 5.97 -18.04 12.88
N ASP A 45 6.60 -17.53 13.94
CA ASP A 45 7.15 -18.34 15.03
C ASP A 45 6.13 -18.50 16.19
N ASP A 46 4.96 -17.87 16.06
CA ASP A 46 3.90 -17.91 17.06
C ASP A 46 3.06 -19.20 16.92
N GLU A 47 3.31 -20.16 17.81
CA GLU A 47 2.58 -21.43 17.90
C GLU A 47 1.11 -21.24 18.26
N ASN A 48 0.78 -20.17 19.01
CA ASN A 48 -0.57 -19.87 19.49
C ASN A 48 -1.14 -18.65 18.77
N MET A 49 -1.30 -18.78 17.46
CA MET A 49 -1.68 -17.68 16.58
C MET A 49 -2.90 -16.91 17.09
N CYS A 50 -2.77 -15.59 17.10
CA CYS A 50 -3.81 -14.64 17.45
C CYS A 50 -3.82 -13.45 16.48
N LYS A 51 -4.78 -12.54 16.63
CA LYS A 51 -4.89 -11.35 15.78
C LYS A 51 -3.62 -10.50 15.72
N SER A 52 -2.84 -10.47 16.80
CA SER A 52 -1.64 -9.66 16.97
C SER A 52 -0.35 -10.39 16.60
N SER A 53 -0.40 -11.68 16.27
CA SER A 53 0.77 -12.45 15.84
C SER A 53 1.46 -11.78 14.67
N ILE A 54 2.79 -11.79 14.72
CA ILE A 54 3.64 -11.19 13.69
C ILE A 54 3.93 -12.23 12.62
N ILE A 55 3.53 -11.90 11.40
CA ILE A 55 3.76 -12.69 10.20
C ILE A 55 4.91 -12.03 9.43
N ASN A 56 5.95 -12.80 9.15
CA ASN A 56 6.95 -12.43 8.17
C ASN A 56 6.39 -12.73 6.78
N LEU A 57 6.34 -11.70 5.95
CA LEU A 57 5.84 -11.77 4.59
C LEU A 57 7.00 -11.50 3.63
N LYS A 58 7.41 -12.50 2.85
CA LYS A 58 8.48 -12.37 1.86
C LYS A 58 7.94 -12.60 0.45
N CYS A 59 8.15 -11.63 -0.45
CA CYS A 59 7.76 -11.78 -1.84
C CYS A 59 8.69 -12.75 -2.56
N LYS A 60 8.13 -13.79 -3.20
CA LYS A 60 8.89 -14.77 -3.97
C LYS A 60 9.52 -14.17 -5.24
N THR A 61 8.92 -13.11 -5.79
CA THR A 61 9.38 -12.48 -7.03
C THR A 61 10.56 -11.53 -6.81
N CYS A 62 10.43 -10.57 -5.89
CA CYS A 62 11.44 -9.53 -5.68
C CYS A 62 12.28 -9.72 -4.41
N GLY A 63 11.97 -10.71 -3.58
CA GLY A 63 12.65 -10.97 -2.31
C GLY A 63 12.35 -9.98 -1.18
N PHE A 64 11.57 -8.92 -1.44
CA PHE A 64 11.19 -7.94 -0.41
C PHE A 64 10.44 -8.61 0.74
N SER A 65 10.88 -8.33 1.96
CA SER A 65 10.27 -8.85 3.19
C SER A 65 9.74 -7.74 4.08
N GLU A 66 8.60 -7.97 4.73
CA GLU A 66 8.06 -7.09 5.76
C GLU A 66 7.41 -7.91 6.88
N ASN A 67 7.41 -7.37 8.10
CA ASN A 67 6.73 -7.97 9.24
C ASN A 67 5.39 -7.26 9.47
N LEU A 68 4.31 -8.02 9.60
CA LEU A 68 2.95 -7.49 9.72
C LEU A 68 2.16 -8.26 10.76
N ARG A 69 1.16 -7.62 11.36
CA ARG A 69 0.20 -8.34 12.19
C ARG A 69 -0.75 -9.15 11.33
N LEU A 70 -1.12 -10.35 11.78
CA LEU A 70 -2.10 -11.20 11.11
C LEU A 70 -3.42 -10.46 10.84
N GLN A 71 -3.89 -9.65 11.79
CA GLN A 71 -5.09 -8.81 11.59
C GLN A 71 -4.96 -7.86 10.40
N SER A 72 -3.78 -7.29 10.15
CA SER A 72 -3.55 -6.38 9.03
C SER A 72 -3.63 -7.10 7.68
N LEU A 73 -3.15 -8.34 7.61
CA LEU A 73 -3.29 -9.20 6.44
C LEU A 73 -4.74 -9.64 6.21
N TRP A 74 -5.51 -9.81 7.29
CA TRP A 74 -6.92 -10.16 7.19
C TRP A 74 -7.79 -9.03 6.60
N ILE A 75 -7.52 -7.76 6.96
CA ILE A 75 -8.25 -6.61 6.44
C ILE A 75 -7.96 -6.44 4.94
N ASN A 76 -6.70 -6.62 4.53
CA ASN A 76 -6.25 -6.49 3.15
C ASN A 76 -5.75 -7.84 2.61
N LYS A 77 -6.69 -8.73 2.29
CA LYS A 77 -6.41 -10.12 1.91
C LYS A 77 -5.74 -10.26 0.55
N ASP A 78 -6.03 -9.37 -0.39
CA ASP A 78 -5.35 -9.33 -1.68
C ASP A 78 -4.25 -8.28 -1.61
N ARG A 79 -3.01 -8.72 -1.41
CA ARG A 79 -1.90 -7.82 -1.14
C ARG A 79 -1.01 -7.66 -2.36
N GLN A 80 -0.85 -6.42 -2.80
CA GLN A 80 0.20 -6.07 -3.74
C GLN A 80 1.56 -6.00 -3.04
N CYS A 81 2.59 -6.58 -3.65
CA CYS A 81 3.94 -6.48 -3.12
C CYS A 81 4.47 -5.05 -3.23
N LYS A 82 4.79 -4.44 -2.09
CA LYS A 82 5.41 -3.10 -2.02
C LYS A 82 6.73 -3.03 -2.79
N GLY A 83 7.58 -4.05 -2.66
CA GLY A 83 8.85 -4.14 -3.39
C GLY A 83 8.65 -4.15 -4.91
N CYS A 84 7.76 -5.01 -5.42
CA CYS A 84 7.42 -5.04 -6.84
C CYS A 84 6.81 -3.73 -7.32
N LYS A 85 5.95 -3.09 -6.51
CA LYS A 85 5.38 -1.78 -6.82
C LYS A 85 6.48 -0.73 -6.99
N ILE A 86 7.41 -0.64 -6.04
CA ILE A 86 8.55 0.30 -6.10
C ILE A 86 9.42 0.03 -7.34
N GLN A 87 9.69 -1.23 -7.67
CA GLN A 87 10.45 -1.58 -8.88
C GLN A 87 9.72 -1.14 -10.16
N ASN A 88 8.41 -1.38 -10.24
CA ASN A 88 7.59 -0.93 -11.38
C ASN A 88 7.53 0.60 -11.48
N ASP A 89 7.38 1.30 -10.36
CA ASP A 89 7.34 2.76 -10.33
C ASP A 89 8.70 3.36 -10.77
N ARG A 90 9.82 2.72 -10.40
CA ARG A 90 11.16 3.06 -10.92
C ARG A 90 11.26 2.91 -12.43
N LEU A 91 10.72 1.84 -12.99
CA LEU A 91 10.72 1.62 -14.44
C LEU A 91 9.90 2.70 -15.15
N LYS A 92 8.69 3.01 -14.66
CA LYS A 92 7.86 4.09 -15.19
C LYS A 92 8.55 5.45 -15.10
N PHE A 93 9.25 5.73 -14.01
CA PHE A 93 9.99 6.98 -13.86
C PHE A 93 11.11 7.12 -14.91
N LYS A 94 11.85 6.03 -15.19
CA LYS A 94 12.86 6.02 -16.25
C LYS A 94 12.24 6.27 -17.64
N GLU A 95 11.08 5.68 -17.91
CA GLU A 95 10.35 5.91 -19.16
C GLU A 95 9.94 7.38 -19.31
N ILE A 96 9.43 8.00 -18.25
CA ILE A 96 9.10 9.44 -18.25
C ILE A 96 10.33 10.29 -18.52
N GLN A 97 11.46 10.00 -17.87
CA GLN A 97 12.71 10.73 -18.10
C GLN A 97 13.15 10.62 -19.57
N ALA A 98 13.05 9.42 -20.17
CA ALA A 98 13.35 9.20 -21.58
C ALA A 98 12.42 9.98 -22.51
N ASN A 99 11.12 10.02 -22.20
CA ASN A 99 10.10 10.74 -22.96
C ASN A 99 10.13 12.26 -22.76
N ASN A 100 10.93 12.77 -21.82
CA ASN A 100 11.00 14.19 -21.51
C ASN A 100 12.45 14.68 -21.38
N PRO A 101 13.27 14.56 -22.44
CA PRO A 101 14.71 14.76 -22.37
C PRO A 101 15.11 16.20 -22.04
N ASN A 102 14.22 17.17 -22.25
CA ASN A 102 14.42 18.59 -21.96
C ASN A 102 14.38 18.95 -20.47
N PHE A 103 14.03 17.98 -19.61
CA PHE A 103 14.04 18.16 -18.17
C PHE A 103 15.09 17.27 -17.50
N GLU A 104 15.68 17.79 -16.45
CA GLU A 104 16.36 17.03 -15.42
C GLU A 104 15.35 16.77 -14.29
N MET A 105 15.17 15.51 -13.90
CA MET A 105 14.14 15.12 -12.92
C MET A 105 14.77 14.31 -11.81
N THR A 106 14.42 14.64 -10.57
CA THR A 106 14.81 13.87 -9.38
C THR A 106 13.56 13.41 -8.63
N ALA A 107 13.58 12.18 -8.14
CA ALA A 107 12.54 11.64 -7.27
C ALA A 107 13.18 11.31 -5.92
N ASP A 108 12.72 12.00 -4.88
CA ASP A 108 13.21 11.78 -3.51
C ASP A 108 12.67 10.46 -2.93
N ASP A 109 11.47 10.06 -3.34
CA ASP A 109 10.83 8.78 -3.01
C ASP A 109 10.36 8.04 -4.26
N TYR A 110 10.56 6.72 -4.27
CA TYR A 110 10.16 5.84 -5.38
C TYR A 110 8.74 5.29 -5.26
N VAL A 111 7.94 5.77 -4.30
CA VAL A 111 6.50 5.52 -4.26
C VAL A 111 5.81 6.63 -5.04
N LEU A 112 5.65 6.39 -6.34
CA LEU A 112 5.14 7.40 -7.26
C LEU A 112 3.63 7.22 -7.43
N GLU A 113 2.88 7.71 -6.44
CA GLU A 113 1.44 7.82 -6.59
C GLU A 113 1.08 8.86 -7.66
N ASN A 114 -0.13 8.75 -8.22
CA ASN A 114 -0.59 9.67 -9.28
C ASN A 114 -0.56 11.14 -8.85
N SER A 115 -0.69 11.40 -7.54
CA SER A 115 -0.63 12.72 -6.91
C SER A 115 0.79 13.20 -6.59
N THR A 116 1.79 12.32 -6.61
CA THR A 116 3.18 12.65 -6.25
C THR A 116 3.69 13.76 -7.16
N LYS A 117 4.24 14.82 -6.57
CA LYS A 117 4.89 15.92 -7.31
C LYS A 117 6.37 15.62 -7.44
N ILE A 118 6.89 15.78 -8.65
CA ILE A 118 8.29 15.57 -9.00
C ILE A 118 8.91 16.94 -9.27
N ASN A 119 10.08 17.16 -8.68
CA ASN A 119 10.91 18.32 -8.99
C ASN A 119 11.55 18.12 -10.36
N ILE A 120 11.31 19.07 -11.27
CA ILE A 120 11.91 19.08 -12.59
C ILE A 120 12.65 20.39 -12.81
N LYS A 121 13.78 20.33 -13.49
CA LYS A 121 14.55 21.50 -13.93
C LYS A 121 14.65 21.50 -15.44
N CYS A 122 14.26 22.59 -16.08
CA CYS A 122 14.38 22.72 -17.52
C CYS A 122 15.84 22.89 -17.92
N LYS A 123 16.33 22.05 -18.83
CA LYS A 123 17.71 22.14 -19.34
C LYS A 123 17.94 23.36 -20.24
N THR A 124 16.88 23.88 -20.87
CA THR A 124 16.97 25.03 -21.78
C THR A 124 17.00 26.37 -21.04
N CYS A 125 16.08 26.61 -20.11
CA CYS A 125 15.99 27.89 -19.39
C CYS A 125 16.49 27.84 -17.94
N GLY A 126 16.87 26.68 -17.43
CA GLY A 126 17.37 26.51 -16.06
C GLY A 126 16.31 26.57 -14.95
N ASN A 127 15.07 26.99 -15.26
CA ASN A 127 14.00 27.12 -14.28
C ASN A 127 13.54 25.77 -13.72
N THR A 128 13.25 25.76 -12.42
CA THR A 128 12.77 24.59 -11.68
C THR A 128 11.27 24.70 -11.44
N ASN A 129 10.55 23.58 -11.49
CA ASN A 129 9.12 23.51 -11.17
C ASN A 129 8.76 22.14 -10.57
N GLN A 130 7.57 22.04 -9.98
CA GLN A 130 6.98 20.80 -9.52
C GLN A 130 5.82 20.37 -10.43
N ILE A 131 5.88 19.16 -10.96
CA ILE A 131 4.81 18.61 -11.79
C ILE A 131 4.34 17.27 -11.20
N LYS A 132 3.02 17.05 -11.21
CA LYS A 132 2.45 15.75 -10.81
C LYS A 132 2.95 14.64 -11.72
N PHE A 133 3.37 13.52 -11.16
CA PHE A 133 3.85 12.34 -11.86
C PHE A 133 2.88 11.88 -12.95
N ASN A 134 1.58 11.78 -12.64
CA ASN A 134 0.57 11.39 -13.62
C ASN A 134 0.48 12.37 -14.81
N SER A 135 0.77 13.66 -14.60
CA SER A 135 0.79 14.62 -15.70
C SER A 135 2.00 14.47 -16.61
N LEU A 136 3.12 13.94 -16.11
CA LEU A 136 4.29 13.63 -16.94
C LEU A 136 4.10 12.33 -17.72
N LEU A 137 3.38 11.36 -17.14
CA LEU A 137 2.94 10.13 -17.82
C LEU A 137 2.03 10.41 -19.02
N LEU A 138 1.01 11.25 -18.82
CA LEU A 138 -0.01 11.51 -19.84
C LEU A 138 0.43 12.48 -20.93
N THR A 139 1.57 13.18 -20.77
CA THR A 139 2.01 14.22 -21.70
C THR A 139 3.50 14.05 -22.01
N PRO A 140 3.87 13.09 -22.88
CA PRO A 140 5.25 12.92 -23.31
C PRO A 140 5.74 14.14 -24.11
N ASN A 141 7.06 14.37 -24.14
CA ASN A 141 7.70 15.52 -24.77
C ASN A 141 7.15 16.87 -24.30
N ARG A 142 6.81 16.96 -23.01
CA ARG A 142 6.27 18.18 -22.44
C ARG A 142 7.26 19.33 -22.62
N LYS A 143 6.77 20.50 -23.02
CA LYS A 143 7.58 21.72 -23.06
C LYS A 143 7.59 22.39 -21.69
N CYS A 144 8.64 23.17 -21.44
CA CYS A 144 8.73 23.96 -20.22
C CYS A 144 7.73 25.12 -20.28
N ILE A 145 6.91 25.27 -19.24
CA ILE A 145 5.90 26.33 -19.15
C ILE A 145 6.47 27.74 -19.27
N TYR A 146 7.74 27.93 -18.90
CA TYR A 146 8.45 29.21 -19.01
C TYR A 146 8.99 29.42 -20.43
N CYS A 147 9.34 28.34 -21.14
CA CYS A 147 9.77 28.39 -22.54
C CYS A 147 8.58 28.45 -23.51
N GLU A 148 7.39 28.03 -23.12
CA GLU A 148 6.18 28.15 -23.94
C GLU A 148 5.56 29.55 -23.89
N LYS A 149 5.86 30.32 -22.84
CA LYS A 149 5.34 31.68 -22.66
C LYS A 149 6.20 32.76 -23.31
N ASN A 150 7.42 32.43 -23.70
CA ASN A 150 8.38 33.30 -24.39
C ASN A 150 8.45 32.91 -25.86
#